data_AF-I2DRM9-F1
#
_entry.id   AF-I2DRM9-F1
#
_cell.length_a   1.000
_cell.length_b   1.000
_cell.length_c   1.000
_cell.angle_alpha   90.00
_cell.angle_beta   90.00
_cell.angle_gamma   90.00
#
_symmetry.space_group_name_H-M   'P 1'
#
loop_
_entity.id
_entity.type
_entity.pdbx_description
1 polymer ?
#
loop_
_entity_poly.entity_id
_entity_poly.type
_entity_poly.pdbx_seq_one_letter_code
_entity_poly.pdbx_strand_id
1 'polypeptide(L)'
;MMVRSRIQNGRARPVAASPHGESTAAAPFRHPFIFVQRGCGNNRGQTFDNLAAPRATASLFRGHAMLNTLARTVAALAVAFASLHAVAQTSYDYLLLAASWEPGFCASHDTPECTNLAGTYAATSLSLHGLWPNNYDGNQPFYCGVPQSDVDLDNAHQWCSMDAYPISTTTRNTLSTYMPGVASCLDKHEWFKHGTCSNSASADAYWNQATGMVSRLGNTSFNAFLQANAGKTVTRNQLLSAFEGAFGSNTRSAVSLKCTKTNGVSYFTEAWIAVKTSATTQFPSAASLVTDGNTQGTCPTSGVYIAK
;
A
#
# COMPACT_ATOMS: atom_id res chain seq x y z
N MET A 1 6.92 31.09 84.08
CA MET A 1 6.59 30.66 82.70
C MET A 1 7.41 31.54 81.75
N MET A 2 8.71 31.34 81.49
CA MET A 2 9.46 30.17 80.95
C MET A 2 8.90 29.71 79.59
N VAL A 3 9.63 29.65 78.45
CA VAL A 3 11.03 29.93 78.05
C VAL A 3 11.06 30.22 76.52
N ARG A 4 12.08 30.98 76.09
CA ARG A 4 12.48 31.40 74.73
C ARG A 4 13.23 30.34 73.89
N SER A 5 13.27 30.53 72.56
CA SER A 5 14.43 30.47 71.61
C SER A 5 13.90 30.12 70.20
N ARG A 6 14.10 30.81 69.07
CA ARG A 6 15.15 31.64 68.42
C ARG A 6 16.34 30.86 67.81
N ILE A 7 16.65 31.22 66.54
CA ILE A 7 17.94 31.15 65.78
C ILE A 7 18.16 29.85 64.95
N GLN A 8 18.66 29.78 63.70
CA GLN A 8 18.99 30.71 62.58
C GLN A 8 19.36 29.88 61.30
N ASN A 9 19.24 30.53 60.14
CA ASN A 9 20.10 30.57 58.93
C ASN A 9 20.86 29.35 58.35
N GLY A 10 20.87 29.29 57.01
CA GLY A 10 21.99 28.74 56.23
C GLY A 10 21.78 28.68 54.72
N ARG A 11 22.17 29.73 53.98
CA ARG A 11 22.35 29.77 52.51
C ARG A 11 23.56 28.90 52.08
N ALA A 12 23.51 28.31 50.88
CA ALA A 12 24.57 28.44 49.84
C ALA A 12 24.20 27.72 48.51
N ARG A 13 24.31 28.45 47.40
CA ARG A 13 24.70 27.99 46.03
C ARG A 13 26.21 28.35 45.84
N PRO A 14 26.91 28.19 44.68
CA PRO A 14 26.77 27.40 43.43
C PRO A 14 28.12 26.72 42.96
N VAL A 15 28.22 26.34 41.66
CA VAL A 15 29.43 26.17 40.79
C VAL A 15 30.01 24.72 40.79
N ALA A 16 30.52 24.05 39.73
CA ALA A 16 31.04 24.31 38.38
C ALA A 16 31.02 22.99 37.56
N ALA A 17 30.83 23.00 36.22
CA ALA A 17 31.84 22.94 35.14
C ALA A 17 32.25 21.51 34.66
N SER A 18 32.29 21.35 33.34
CA SER A 18 32.82 20.23 32.54
C SER A 18 34.32 19.95 32.81
N PRO A 19 34.83 18.83 32.29
CA PRO A 19 35.76 18.98 31.15
C PRO A 19 35.61 17.93 30.03
N HIS A 20 36.20 18.32 28.89
CA HIS A 20 36.47 17.53 27.70
C HIS A 20 37.41 16.34 27.95
N GLY A 21 37.34 15.33 27.08
CA GLY A 21 38.37 14.32 26.86
C GLY A 21 38.20 13.63 25.50
N GLU A 22 39.07 13.98 24.55
CA GLU A 22 39.28 13.36 23.24
C GLU A 22 40.02 11.99 23.34
N SER A 23 39.87 11.15 22.30
CA SER A 23 40.79 10.10 21.79
C SER A 23 39.94 8.96 21.20
N THR A 24 40.14 8.34 20.03
CA THR A 24 41.11 8.41 18.92
C THR A 24 40.47 7.69 17.70
N ALA A 25 41.02 7.94 16.52
CA ALA A 25 40.58 7.44 15.21
C ALA A 25 40.96 5.96 14.91
N ALA A 26 40.14 5.28 14.09
CA ALA A 26 40.47 4.24 13.08
C ALA A 26 39.14 3.70 12.51
N ALA A 27 38.89 3.35 11.26
CA ALA A 27 39.51 3.45 9.93
C ALA A 27 38.38 3.05 8.93
N PRO A 28 38.42 3.45 7.64
CA PRO A 28 37.34 3.18 6.69
C PRO A 28 37.43 1.77 6.07
N PHE A 29 36.33 1.01 6.13
CA PHE A 29 36.18 -0.24 5.37
C PHE A 29 36.02 0.06 3.87
N ARG A 30 37.06 -0.24 3.10
CA ARG A 30 37.02 -0.33 1.63
C ARG A 30 36.65 -1.75 1.23
N HIS A 31 35.52 -1.94 0.56
CA HIS A 31 35.21 -3.17 -0.17
C HIS A 31 35.79 -3.09 -1.59
N PRO A 32 36.50 -4.12 -2.09
CA PRO A 32 36.92 -4.17 -3.47
C PRO A 32 35.76 -4.66 -4.36
N PHE A 33 35.39 -3.85 -5.35
CA PHE A 33 34.59 -4.29 -6.48
C PHE A 33 35.48 -5.18 -7.37
N ILE A 34 35.15 -6.47 -7.45
CA ILE A 34 35.74 -7.39 -8.44
C ILE A 34 34.88 -7.28 -9.71
N PHE A 35 35.47 -6.69 -10.74
CA PHE A 35 34.93 -6.63 -12.10
C PHE A 35 35.29 -7.95 -12.81
N VAL A 36 34.30 -8.81 -13.06
CA VAL A 36 34.49 -10.00 -13.92
C VAL A 36 34.09 -9.63 -15.34
N GLN A 37 35.09 -9.40 -16.20
CA GLN A 37 34.90 -9.31 -17.65
C GLN A 37 34.51 -10.67 -18.21
N ARG A 38 33.33 -10.78 -18.83
CA ARG A 38 33.01 -11.89 -19.73
C ARG A 38 33.58 -11.59 -21.12
N GLY A 39 34.56 -12.38 -21.54
CA GLY A 39 35.14 -12.34 -22.88
C GLY A 39 34.21 -12.91 -23.95
N CYS A 40 34.19 -12.26 -25.12
CA CYS A 40 33.62 -12.79 -26.34
C CYS A 40 34.51 -13.91 -26.90
N GLY A 41 33.96 -15.13 -26.97
CA GLY A 41 34.56 -16.24 -27.71
C GLY A 41 34.17 -16.20 -29.18
N ASN A 42 35.16 -15.98 -30.04
CA ASN A 42 35.07 -16.05 -31.49
C ASN A 42 35.46 -17.46 -31.92
N ASN A 43 34.58 -18.21 -32.59
CA ASN A 43 34.90 -19.55 -33.10
C ASN A 43 35.10 -19.50 -34.61
N ARG A 44 36.36 -19.68 -35.03
CA ARG A 44 36.74 -19.96 -36.43
C ARG A 44 36.71 -21.47 -36.66
N GLY A 45 36.28 -21.82 -37.87
CA GLY A 45 36.86 -22.92 -38.63
C GLY A 45 36.00 -24.17 -38.65
N GLN A 46 35.50 -24.52 -39.84
CA GLN A 46 35.91 -25.76 -40.49
C GLN A 46 35.65 -25.69 -42.00
N THR A 47 36.70 -26.07 -42.71
CA THR A 47 36.89 -26.22 -44.15
C THR A 47 36.28 -27.53 -44.64
N PHE A 48 35.68 -27.54 -45.84
CA PHE A 48 35.69 -28.74 -46.70
C PHE A 48 35.81 -28.36 -48.17
N ASP A 49 36.65 -29.14 -48.84
CA ASP A 49 37.18 -28.98 -50.19
C ASP A 49 36.19 -29.26 -51.32
N ASN A 50 36.48 -28.60 -52.44
CA ASN A 50 36.41 -29.05 -53.84
C ASN A 50 35.20 -29.84 -54.34
N LEU A 51 34.52 -29.27 -55.35
CA LEU A 51 34.21 -29.96 -56.61
C LEU A 51 34.01 -28.91 -57.73
N ALA A 52 34.65 -29.16 -58.86
CA ALA A 52 34.70 -28.27 -60.02
C ALA A 52 33.45 -28.39 -60.93
N ALA A 53 32.97 -27.22 -61.36
CA ALA A 53 32.32 -26.79 -62.63
C ALA A 53 31.40 -27.75 -63.43
N PRO A 54 30.35 -27.19 -64.08
CA PRO A 54 30.59 -26.63 -65.41
C PRO A 54 29.95 -25.25 -65.67
N ARG A 55 30.48 -24.61 -66.72
CA ARG A 55 30.08 -23.31 -67.27
C ARG A 55 28.61 -23.33 -67.72
N ALA A 56 27.83 -22.36 -67.24
CA ALA A 56 26.56 -21.97 -67.84
C ALA A 56 26.65 -20.52 -68.31
N THR A 57 26.17 -20.32 -69.53
CA THR A 57 26.27 -19.13 -70.36
C THR A 57 25.52 -17.93 -69.80
N ALA A 58 26.12 -16.74 -69.95
CA ALA A 58 25.47 -15.48 -69.68
C ALA A 58 24.24 -15.30 -70.58
N SER A 59 23.08 -15.06 -69.97
CA SER A 59 21.93 -14.45 -70.65
C SER A 59 21.49 -13.25 -69.83
N LEU A 60 21.66 -12.08 -70.44
CA LEU A 60 21.20 -10.79 -69.94
C LEU A 60 19.68 -10.76 -70.01
N PHE A 61 19.00 -10.83 -68.86
CA PHE A 61 17.63 -10.35 -68.74
C PHE A 61 17.58 -9.11 -67.84
N ARG A 62 17.64 -7.95 -68.51
CA ARG A 62 17.12 -6.67 -68.01
C ARG A 62 15.61 -6.80 -67.90
N GLY A 63 15.08 -6.62 -66.70
CA GLY A 63 13.65 -6.62 -66.44
C GLY A 63 13.29 -6.19 -65.02
N HIS A 64 14.06 -5.25 -64.46
CA HIS A 64 13.73 -4.58 -63.19
C HIS A 64 12.63 -3.54 -63.46
N ALA A 65 11.36 -3.93 -63.37
CA ALA A 65 10.23 -3.03 -63.07
C ALA A 65 8.94 -3.82 -63.24
N MET A 66 8.33 -4.26 -62.13
CA MET A 66 6.88 -4.56 -61.95
C MET A 66 6.64 -5.46 -60.71
N LEU A 67 7.53 -5.47 -59.71
CA LEU A 67 7.32 -6.17 -58.43
C LEU A 67 7.64 -5.31 -57.19
N ASN A 68 7.68 -3.98 -57.34
CA ASN A 68 7.98 -3.06 -56.22
C ASN A 68 6.78 -2.24 -55.73
N THR A 69 5.58 -2.44 -56.28
CA THR A 69 4.41 -1.61 -55.96
C THR A 69 3.43 -2.23 -54.96
N LEU A 70 3.56 -3.52 -54.61
CA LEU A 70 2.74 -4.20 -53.59
C LEU A 70 3.44 -4.34 -52.22
N ALA A 71 4.77 -4.22 -52.16
CA ALA A 71 5.52 -4.33 -50.91
C ALA A 71 5.54 -3.03 -50.08
N ARG A 72 5.16 -1.89 -50.68
CA ARG A 72 5.20 -0.57 -50.00
C ARG A 72 3.93 -0.21 -49.25
N THR A 73 2.79 -0.84 -49.54
CA THR A 73 1.51 -0.57 -48.84
C THR A 73 1.33 -1.41 -47.58
N VAL A 74 1.95 -2.59 -47.48
CA VAL A 74 1.88 -3.43 -46.26
C VAL A 74 2.79 -2.91 -45.15
N ALA A 75 3.94 -2.31 -45.49
CA ALA A 75 4.86 -1.74 -44.50
C ALA A 75 4.36 -0.45 -43.84
N ALA A 76 3.50 0.32 -44.52
CA ALA A 76 2.93 1.55 -43.96
C ALA A 76 1.78 1.28 -42.96
N LEU A 77 1.11 0.14 -43.04
CA LEU A 77 0.08 -0.25 -42.06
C LEU A 77 0.67 -0.87 -40.78
N ALA A 78 1.85 -1.47 -40.83
CA ALA A 78 2.45 -2.13 -39.66
C ALA A 78 3.04 -1.14 -38.64
N VAL A 79 3.40 0.08 -39.05
CA VAL A 79 3.98 1.10 -38.16
C VAL A 79 2.90 1.94 -37.44
N ALA A 80 1.65 1.91 -37.91
CA ALA A 80 0.56 2.70 -37.33
C ALA A 80 -0.13 2.04 -36.11
N PHE A 81 0.05 0.73 -35.87
CA PHE A 81 -0.64 0.03 -34.78
C PHE A 81 0.15 -0.09 -33.47
N ALA A 82 1.41 0.30 -33.43
CA ALA A 82 2.26 0.14 -32.24
C ALA A 82 2.31 1.37 -31.33
N SER A 83 1.41 2.35 -31.50
CA SER A 83 1.15 3.36 -30.47
C SER A 83 0.21 2.79 -29.40
N LEU A 84 0.55 1.62 -28.84
CA LEU A 84 0.05 1.27 -27.52
C LEU A 84 0.68 2.30 -26.59
N HIS A 85 -0.14 3.23 -26.11
CA HIS A 85 0.22 4.13 -25.03
C HIS A 85 0.66 3.23 -23.87
N ALA A 86 1.98 3.10 -23.67
CA ALA A 86 2.50 2.51 -22.46
C ALA A 86 1.97 3.40 -21.33
N VAL A 87 0.94 2.92 -20.62
CA VAL A 87 0.41 3.63 -19.45
C VAL A 87 1.57 3.70 -18.48
N ALA A 88 2.09 4.92 -18.29
CA ALA A 88 3.18 5.16 -17.36
C ALA A 88 2.73 4.63 -15.99
N GLN A 89 3.44 3.63 -15.49
CA GLN A 89 3.13 3.02 -14.20
C GLN A 89 3.42 4.03 -13.10
N THR A 90 2.53 4.12 -12.13
CA THR A 90 2.74 4.94 -10.95
C THR A 90 3.76 4.26 -10.04
N SER A 91 4.79 4.97 -9.59
CA SER A 91 5.77 4.43 -8.64
C SER A 91 5.19 4.46 -7.22
N TYR A 92 5.23 3.32 -6.52
CA TYR A 92 4.96 3.22 -5.09
C TYR A 92 5.64 2.00 -4.48
N ASP A 93 5.97 2.07 -3.19
CA ASP A 93 6.78 1.07 -2.50
C ASP A 93 5.95 -0.08 -1.90
N TYR A 94 4.78 0.24 -1.35
CA TYR A 94 3.90 -0.72 -0.68
C TYR A 94 2.43 -0.34 -0.80
N LEU A 95 1.55 -1.24 -0.38
CA LEU A 95 0.12 -0.98 -0.25
C LEU A 95 -0.23 -0.85 1.23
N LEU A 96 -0.92 0.22 1.61
CA LEU A 96 -1.53 0.37 2.92
C LEU A 96 -2.97 -0.11 2.86
N LEU A 97 -3.28 -1.24 3.49
CA LEU A 97 -4.66 -1.70 3.68
C LEU A 97 -5.26 -0.97 4.88
N ALA A 98 -6.19 -0.05 4.63
CA ALA A 98 -6.99 0.57 5.68
C ALA A 98 -8.23 -0.27 5.94
N ALA A 99 -8.32 -0.86 7.13
CA ALA A 99 -9.43 -1.71 7.54
C ALA A 99 -10.15 -1.14 8.76
N SER A 100 -11.46 -0.92 8.64
CA SER A 100 -12.31 -0.28 9.65
C SER A 100 -12.93 -1.29 10.60
N TRP A 101 -12.97 -0.95 11.89
CA TRP A 101 -13.91 -1.53 12.84
C TRP A 101 -15.16 -0.65 12.84
N GLU A 102 -16.15 -1.05 12.04
CA GLU A 102 -17.34 -0.26 11.75
C GLU A 102 -18.11 0.21 13.00
N PRO A 103 -18.30 -0.62 14.05
CA PRO A 103 -18.94 -0.14 15.29
C PRO A 103 -18.19 1.03 15.93
N GLY A 104 -16.87 1.06 15.81
CA GLY A 104 -16.03 2.13 16.33
C GLY A 104 -16.13 3.40 15.49
N PHE A 105 -16.16 3.25 14.16
CA PHE A 105 -16.41 4.36 13.24
C PHE A 105 -17.77 5.02 13.53
N CYS A 106 -18.83 4.21 13.57
CA CYS A 106 -20.21 4.65 13.82
C CYS A 106 -20.45 5.22 15.23
N ALA A 107 -19.53 5.04 16.18
CA ALA A 107 -19.63 5.70 17.49
C ALA A 107 -19.48 7.24 17.42
N SER A 108 -18.94 7.75 16.31
CA SER A 108 -18.70 9.19 16.08
C SER A 108 -19.24 9.72 14.76
N HIS A 109 -19.93 8.89 13.98
CA HIS A 109 -20.46 9.24 12.65
C HIS A 109 -21.93 8.85 12.55
N ASP A 110 -22.68 9.67 11.82
CA ASP A 110 -24.09 9.45 11.49
C ASP A 110 -24.22 9.37 9.96
N THR A 111 -23.76 8.25 9.40
CA THR A 111 -23.74 8.01 7.95
C THR A 111 -24.66 6.84 7.56
N PRO A 112 -25.11 6.76 6.29
CA PRO A 112 -25.95 5.67 5.79
C PRO A 112 -25.51 4.26 6.21
N GLU A 113 -24.22 3.96 6.16
CA GLU A 113 -23.67 2.65 6.56
C GLU A 113 -23.84 2.32 8.06
N CYS A 114 -24.01 3.32 8.91
CA CYS A 114 -24.21 3.13 10.35
C CYS A 114 -25.66 2.78 10.72
N THR A 115 -26.63 3.07 9.85
CA THR A 115 -28.07 2.94 10.18
C THR A 115 -28.51 1.49 10.40
N ASN A 116 -27.96 0.54 9.64
CA ASN A 116 -28.35 -0.88 9.68
C ASN A 116 -27.15 -1.81 9.83
N LEU A 117 -26.21 -1.44 10.71
CA LEU A 117 -24.98 -2.20 10.89
C LEU A 117 -25.25 -3.63 11.39
N ALA A 118 -26.19 -3.80 12.32
CA ALA A 118 -26.48 -5.09 12.95
C ALA A 118 -26.80 -6.20 11.92
N GLY A 119 -26.16 -7.36 12.09
CA GLY A 119 -26.34 -8.53 11.21
C GLY A 119 -25.54 -8.47 9.90
N THR A 120 -24.83 -7.39 9.62
CA THR A 120 -23.89 -7.30 8.50
C THR A 120 -22.53 -7.91 8.86
N TYR A 121 -21.69 -8.15 7.84
CA TYR A 121 -20.28 -8.54 8.03
C TYR A 121 -19.52 -7.53 8.92
N ALA A 122 -19.70 -6.24 8.63
CA ALA A 122 -18.96 -5.16 9.27
C ALA A 122 -19.32 -4.93 10.74
N ALA A 123 -20.47 -5.42 11.22
CA ALA A 123 -20.82 -5.38 12.64
C ALA A 123 -19.86 -6.16 13.54
N THR A 124 -19.21 -7.19 12.98
CA THR A 124 -18.41 -8.13 13.77
C THR A 124 -17.04 -8.40 13.17
N SER A 125 -16.71 -7.78 12.04
CA SER A 125 -15.44 -8.01 11.36
C SER A 125 -14.89 -6.70 10.81
N LEU A 126 -13.55 -6.63 10.70
CA LEU A 126 -12.90 -5.52 10.02
C LEU A 126 -13.39 -5.41 8.56
N SER A 127 -13.96 -4.26 8.21
CA SER A 127 -14.40 -3.88 6.87
C SER A 127 -13.31 -3.13 6.10
N LEU A 128 -13.40 -3.10 4.78
CA LEU A 128 -12.50 -2.36 3.91
C LEU A 128 -12.86 -0.88 3.95
N HIS A 129 -11.91 -0.04 4.37
CA HIS A 129 -11.91 1.39 4.08
C HIS A 129 -11.26 1.62 2.72
N GLY A 130 -10.03 1.12 2.52
CA GLY A 130 -9.28 1.39 1.30
C GLY A 130 -8.00 0.57 1.16
N LEU A 131 -7.41 0.60 -0.04
CA LEU A 131 -6.12 -0.03 -0.35
C LEU A 131 -5.23 0.96 -1.10
N TRP A 132 -4.26 1.54 -0.40
CA TRP A 132 -3.59 2.75 -0.87
C TRP A 132 -2.14 2.47 -1.31
N PRO A 133 -1.77 2.75 -2.57
CA PRO A 133 -0.38 2.89 -2.97
C PRO A 133 0.34 3.92 -2.08
N ASN A 134 1.49 3.56 -1.51
CA ASN A 134 2.23 4.41 -0.58
C ASN A 134 3.75 4.27 -0.72
N ASN A 135 4.50 5.31 -0.34
CA ASN A 135 5.96 5.28 -0.32
C ASN A 135 6.52 5.27 1.11
N TYR A 136 7.78 4.88 1.26
CA TYR A 136 8.48 4.87 2.55
C TYR A 136 8.76 6.27 3.11
N ASP A 137 8.85 7.28 2.25
CA ASP A 137 9.09 8.68 2.63
C ASP A 137 7.83 9.39 3.16
N GLY A 138 6.69 8.69 3.19
CA GLY A 138 5.40 9.21 3.63
C GLY A 138 4.61 9.93 2.54
N ASN A 139 5.18 10.13 1.35
CA ASN A 139 4.42 10.61 0.19
C ASN A 139 3.60 9.47 -0.39
N GLN A 140 2.45 9.78 -0.96
CA GLN A 140 1.61 8.80 -1.64
C GLN A 140 1.06 9.41 -2.94
N PRO A 141 1.02 8.65 -4.03
CA PRO A 141 0.42 9.11 -5.26
C PRO A 141 -1.10 9.25 -5.07
N PHE A 142 -1.66 10.32 -5.61
CA PHE A 142 -3.09 10.60 -5.60
C PHE A 142 -3.58 10.99 -6.99
N TYR A 143 -4.85 10.69 -7.27
CA TYR A 143 -5.58 11.21 -8.44
C TYR A 143 -4.86 10.94 -9.78
N CYS A 144 -4.38 9.71 -9.99
CA CYS A 144 -3.58 9.36 -11.17
C CYS A 144 -4.44 9.31 -12.44
N GLY A 145 -4.39 10.38 -13.25
CA GLY A 145 -5.18 10.48 -14.48
C GLY A 145 -6.66 10.79 -14.23
N VAL A 146 -6.99 11.43 -13.10
CA VAL A 146 -8.37 11.77 -12.72
C VAL A 146 -8.73 13.18 -13.20
N PRO A 147 -9.94 13.39 -13.78
CA PRO A 147 -10.43 14.72 -14.13
C PRO A 147 -10.50 15.66 -12.93
N GLN A 148 -10.15 16.93 -13.12
CA GLN A 148 -10.19 17.92 -12.04
C GLN A 148 -11.59 18.07 -11.43
N SER A 149 -12.65 17.88 -12.21
CA SER A 149 -14.03 17.91 -11.72
C SER A 149 -14.30 16.85 -10.64
N ASP A 150 -13.79 15.63 -10.81
CA ASP A 150 -13.92 14.58 -9.78
C ASP A 150 -13.04 14.88 -8.58
N VAL A 151 -11.84 15.43 -8.78
CA VAL A 151 -10.97 15.88 -7.68
C VAL A 151 -11.66 16.96 -6.84
N ASP A 152 -12.35 17.91 -7.47
CA ASP A 152 -13.07 18.98 -6.79
C ASP A 152 -14.27 18.43 -6.00
N LEU A 153 -15.03 17.49 -6.59
CA LEU A 153 -16.12 16.78 -5.91
C LEU A 153 -15.61 15.95 -4.73
N ASP A 154 -14.45 15.29 -4.88
CA ASP A 154 -13.83 14.51 -3.80
C ASP A 154 -13.46 15.39 -2.61
N ASN A 155 -12.77 16.50 -2.86
CA ASN A 155 -12.38 17.47 -1.83
C ASN A 155 -13.61 18.11 -1.14
N ALA A 156 -14.73 18.23 -1.86
CA ALA A 156 -16.00 18.72 -1.33
C ALA A 156 -16.82 17.63 -0.59
N HIS A 157 -16.32 16.39 -0.49
CA HIS A 157 -17.04 15.22 0.05
C HIS A 157 -18.36 14.92 -0.68
N GLN A 158 -18.43 15.26 -1.98
CA GLN A 158 -19.59 15.03 -2.84
C GLN A 158 -19.43 13.74 -3.65
N TRP A 159 -19.01 12.66 -2.99
CA TRP A 159 -18.57 11.43 -3.66
C TRP A 159 -19.64 10.81 -4.56
N CYS A 160 -20.90 10.86 -4.15
CA CYS A 160 -21.99 10.32 -4.97
C CYS A 160 -22.18 11.07 -6.29
N SER A 161 -21.76 12.32 -6.38
CA SER A 161 -21.81 13.15 -7.59
C SER A 161 -20.63 12.93 -8.54
N MET A 162 -19.56 12.23 -8.11
CA MET A 162 -18.41 11.92 -8.97
C MET A 162 -18.82 10.95 -10.08
N ASP A 163 -17.99 10.87 -11.13
CA ASP A 163 -18.25 10.00 -12.27
C ASP A 163 -18.34 8.51 -11.89
N ALA A 164 -19.00 7.73 -12.74
CA ALA A 164 -18.95 6.27 -12.63
C ALA A 164 -17.60 5.75 -13.15
N TYR A 165 -17.11 4.67 -12.55
CA TYR A 165 -15.89 3.99 -12.98
C TYR A 165 -16.20 2.53 -13.38
N PRO A 166 -15.35 1.87 -14.20
CA PRO A 166 -15.69 0.59 -14.83
C PRO A 166 -15.54 -0.59 -13.87
N ILE A 167 -16.46 -0.70 -12.90
CA ILE A 167 -16.62 -1.84 -11.99
C ILE A 167 -17.78 -2.73 -12.44
N SER A 168 -17.56 -4.03 -12.47
CA SER A 168 -18.60 -5.02 -12.75
C SER A 168 -19.63 -5.06 -11.61
N THR A 169 -20.88 -5.44 -11.92
CA THR A 169 -21.92 -5.66 -10.91
C THR A 169 -21.49 -6.71 -9.87
N THR A 170 -20.79 -7.78 -10.30
CA THR A 170 -20.30 -8.83 -9.40
C THR A 170 -19.30 -8.29 -8.38
N THR A 171 -18.31 -7.52 -8.84
CA THR A 171 -17.33 -6.92 -7.92
C THR A 171 -17.96 -5.83 -7.06
N ARG A 172 -18.90 -5.03 -7.60
CA ARG A 172 -19.66 -4.05 -6.80
C ARG A 172 -20.47 -4.68 -5.67
N ASN A 173 -21.11 -5.82 -5.92
CA ASN A 173 -21.87 -6.56 -4.89
C ASN A 173 -20.94 -7.12 -3.80
N THR A 174 -19.79 -7.67 -4.21
CA THR A 174 -18.76 -8.13 -3.27
C THR A 174 -18.22 -6.97 -2.45
N LEU A 175 -17.89 -5.84 -3.10
CA LEU A 175 -17.41 -4.63 -2.46
C LEU A 175 -18.42 -4.12 -1.43
N SER A 176 -19.71 -4.08 -1.74
CA SER A 176 -20.76 -3.62 -0.82
C SER A 176 -20.88 -4.48 0.45
N THR A 177 -20.45 -5.75 0.40
CA THR A 177 -20.40 -6.63 1.58
C THR A 177 -19.25 -6.27 2.50
N TYR A 178 -18.09 -5.94 1.92
CA TYR A 178 -16.85 -5.74 2.65
C TYR A 178 -16.55 -4.26 2.94
N MET A 179 -17.14 -3.31 2.21
CA MET A 179 -17.02 -1.87 2.38
C MET A 179 -18.43 -1.27 2.56
N PRO A 180 -18.93 -1.16 3.81
CA PRO A 180 -20.24 -0.57 4.09
C PRO A 180 -20.40 0.84 3.53
N GLY A 181 -19.31 1.63 3.53
CA GLY A 181 -19.26 2.99 2.98
C GLY A 181 -19.62 3.12 1.49
N VAL A 182 -19.76 2.02 0.75
CA VAL A 182 -20.41 2.03 -0.58
C VAL A 182 -21.81 2.67 -0.51
N ALA A 183 -22.51 2.54 0.61
CA ALA A 183 -23.80 3.20 0.86
C ALA A 183 -23.71 4.74 0.78
N SER A 184 -22.53 5.30 1.05
CA SER A 184 -22.20 6.73 0.99
C SER A 184 -21.26 7.07 -0.18
N CYS A 185 -21.13 6.16 -1.15
CA CYS A 185 -20.25 6.30 -2.31
C CYS A 185 -18.75 6.43 -1.97
N LEU A 186 -18.31 5.88 -0.82
CA LEU A 186 -16.89 5.81 -0.44
C LEU A 186 -16.05 5.11 -1.51
N ASP A 187 -16.62 4.16 -2.23
CA ASP A 187 -15.95 3.47 -3.34
C ASP A 187 -15.46 4.41 -4.43
N LYS A 188 -16.17 5.52 -4.68
CA LYS A 188 -15.74 6.54 -5.64
C LYS A 188 -14.54 7.33 -5.10
N HIS A 189 -14.60 7.80 -3.85
CA HIS A 189 -13.46 8.43 -3.18
C HIS A 189 -12.20 7.58 -3.29
N GLU A 190 -12.32 6.34 -2.84
CA GLU A 190 -11.22 5.38 -2.77
C GLU A 190 -10.69 5.01 -4.15
N TRP A 191 -11.56 4.82 -5.13
CA TRP A 191 -11.15 4.54 -6.49
C TRP A 191 -10.38 5.70 -7.10
N PHE A 192 -10.99 6.90 -7.16
CA PHE A 192 -10.40 8.02 -7.87
C PHE A 192 -9.15 8.53 -7.17
N LYS A 193 -9.16 8.65 -5.84
CA LYS A 193 -8.01 9.16 -5.09
C LYS A 193 -6.86 8.16 -5.03
N HIS A 194 -7.13 6.86 -4.84
CA HIS A 194 -6.10 5.86 -4.58
C HIS A 194 -6.05 4.74 -5.63
N GLY A 195 -7.19 4.17 -6.00
CA GLY A 195 -7.29 3.02 -6.91
C GLY A 195 -6.72 3.28 -8.30
N THR A 196 -6.89 4.49 -8.84
CA THR A 196 -6.31 4.92 -10.13
C THR A 196 -4.78 4.90 -10.15
N CYS A 197 -4.13 4.98 -8.99
CA CYS A 197 -2.68 4.92 -8.83
C CYS A 197 -2.13 3.49 -8.61
N SER A 198 -3.00 2.48 -8.53
CA SER A 198 -2.64 1.13 -8.07
C SER A 198 -1.95 0.23 -9.10
N ASN A 199 -1.76 0.71 -10.35
CA ASN A 199 -1.25 -0.09 -11.46
C ASN A 199 -2.07 -1.38 -11.75
N SER A 200 -3.26 -1.52 -11.18
CA SER A 200 -4.13 -2.68 -11.39
C SER A 200 -4.64 -2.69 -12.83
N ALA A 201 -4.75 -3.89 -13.42
CA ALA A 201 -5.20 -4.05 -14.81
C ALA A 201 -6.65 -3.55 -15.04
N SER A 202 -7.47 -3.51 -14.00
CA SER A 202 -8.83 -2.98 -14.03
C SER A 202 -9.31 -2.59 -12.62
N ALA A 203 -10.42 -1.85 -12.53
CA ALA A 203 -11.08 -1.58 -11.25
C ALA A 203 -11.54 -2.87 -10.57
N ASP A 204 -12.03 -3.85 -11.33
CA ASP A 204 -12.39 -5.16 -10.78
C ASP A 204 -11.19 -5.86 -10.12
N ALA A 205 -10.01 -5.84 -10.77
CA ALA A 205 -8.81 -6.46 -10.22
C ALA A 205 -8.37 -5.78 -8.91
N TYR A 206 -8.41 -4.44 -8.87
CA TYR A 206 -8.11 -3.66 -7.67
C TYR A 206 -9.06 -4.02 -6.52
N TRP A 207 -10.36 -3.97 -6.77
CA TRP A 207 -11.37 -4.21 -5.73
C TRP A 207 -11.39 -5.66 -5.27
N ASN A 208 -11.26 -6.64 -6.18
CA ASN A 208 -11.17 -8.05 -5.81
C ASN A 208 -9.93 -8.34 -4.94
N GLN A 209 -8.80 -7.67 -5.21
CA GLN A 209 -7.61 -7.76 -4.34
C GLN A 209 -7.91 -7.18 -2.94
N ALA A 210 -8.47 -5.98 -2.87
CA ALA A 210 -8.76 -5.30 -1.62
C ALA A 210 -9.76 -6.08 -0.75
N THR A 211 -10.89 -6.50 -1.34
CA THR A 211 -11.91 -7.30 -0.62
C THR A 211 -11.38 -8.67 -0.24
N GLY A 212 -10.56 -9.30 -1.08
CA GLY A 212 -9.90 -10.57 -0.76
C GLY A 212 -8.91 -10.47 0.41
N MET A 213 -8.21 -9.34 0.54
CA MET A 213 -7.34 -9.08 1.70
C MET A 213 -8.16 -8.89 2.97
N VAL A 214 -9.20 -8.04 2.96
CA VAL A 214 -10.00 -7.81 4.18
C VAL A 214 -10.79 -9.04 4.60
N SER A 215 -11.30 -9.83 3.65
CA SER A 215 -11.96 -11.10 3.93
C SER A 215 -11.05 -12.06 4.68
N ARG A 216 -9.78 -12.19 4.24
CA ARG A 216 -8.75 -13.00 4.93
C ARG A 216 -8.40 -12.42 6.30
N LEU A 217 -8.35 -11.09 6.44
CA LEU A 217 -8.13 -10.42 7.73
C LEU A 217 -9.23 -10.77 8.75
N GLY A 218 -10.50 -10.80 8.31
CA GLY A 218 -11.64 -11.19 9.13
C GLY A 218 -11.55 -12.62 9.71
N ASN A 219 -10.77 -13.50 9.09
CA ASN A 219 -10.56 -14.87 9.53
C ASN A 219 -9.33 -15.04 10.46
N THR A 220 -8.65 -13.96 10.83
CA THR A 220 -7.47 -14.01 11.71
C THR A 220 -7.82 -13.99 13.19
N SER A 221 -6.87 -14.39 14.04
CA SER A 221 -6.98 -14.24 15.50
C SER A 221 -7.03 -12.78 15.95
N PHE A 222 -6.60 -11.82 15.12
CA PHE A 222 -6.74 -10.39 15.40
C PHE A 222 -8.22 -9.96 15.33
N ASN A 223 -8.95 -10.37 14.29
CA ASN A 223 -10.39 -10.11 14.20
C ASN A 223 -11.17 -10.83 15.31
N ALA A 224 -10.81 -12.09 15.60
CA ALA A 224 -11.40 -12.83 16.72
C ALA A 224 -11.15 -12.14 18.08
N PHE A 225 -9.99 -11.50 18.27
CA PHE A 225 -9.72 -10.70 19.46
C PHE A 225 -10.66 -9.49 19.55
N LEU A 226 -10.92 -8.78 18.45
CA LEU A 226 -11.88 -7.67 18.43
C LEU A 226 -13.28 -8.16 18.80
N GLN A 227 -13.75 -9.24 18.20
CA GLN A 227 -15.05 -9.86 18.49
C GLN A 227 -15.18 -10.24 19.98
N ALA A 228 -14.17 -10.92 20.55
CA ALA A 228 -14.18 -11.34 21.95
C ALA A 228 -14.13 -10.17 22.96
N ASN A 229 -13.68 -8.99 22.50
CA ASN A 229 -13.57 -7.78 23.30
C ASN A 229 -14.58 -6.70 22.94
N ALA A 230 -15.53 -6.98 22.04
CA ALA A 230 -16.61 -6.05 21.71
C ALA A 230 -17.38 -5.64 22.97
N GLY A 231 -17.56 -4.33 23.14
CA GLY A 231 -18.14 -3.69 24.33
C GLY A 231 -17.17 -3.52 25.51
N LYS A 232 -15.88 -3.85 25.37
CA LYS A 232 -14.87 -3.78 26.44
C LYS A 232 -13.75 -2.79 26.12
N THR A 233 -13.04 -2.40 27.16
CA THR A 233 -11.82 -1.58 27.06
C THR A 233 -10.58 -2.45 27.10
N VAL A 234 -9.65 -2.20 26.18
CA VAL A 234 -8.35 -2.87 26.07
C VAL A 234 -7.21 -1.85 26.08
N THR A 235 -5.98 -2.34 26.19
CA THR A 235 -4.76 -1.56 26.00
C THR A 235 -4.27 -1.65 24.56
N ARG A 236 -3.52 -0.66 24.11
CA ARG A 236 -2.85 -0.72 22.79
C ARG A 236 -1.92 -1.91 22.67
N ASN A 237 -1.24 -2.29 23.76
CA ASN A 237 -0.35 -3.45 23.73
C ASN A 237 -1.11 -4.76 23.49
N GLN A 238 -2.34 -4.90 24.00
CA GLN A 238 -3.18 -6.08 23.72
C GLN A 238 -3.57 -6.15 22.23
N LEU A 239 -3.96 -5.04 21.62
CA LEU A 239 -4.22 -4.97 20.18
C LEU A 239 -2.99 -5.33 19.35
N LEU A 240 -1.83 -4.76 19.68
CA LEU A 240 -0.56 -5.08 18.99
C LEU A 240 -0.15 -6.54 19.17
N SER A 241 -0.38 -7.11 20.36
CA SER A 241 -0.09 -8.53 20.62
C SER A 241 -1.05 -9.46 19.89
N ALA A 242 -2.33 -9.08 19.76
CA ALA A 242 -3.30 -9.81 18.96
C ALA A 242 -2.95 -9.77 17.46
N PHE A 243 -2.50 -8.61 16.95
CA PHE A 243 -2.00 -8.48 15.58
C PHE A 243 -0.76 -9.36 15.36
N GLU A 244 0.23 -9.29 16.24
CA GLU A 244 1.43 -10.12 16.14
C GLU A 244 1.11 -11.62 16.23
N GLY A 245 0.16 -12.01 17.06
CA GLY A 245 -0.32 -13.40 17.14
C GLY A 245 -1.03 -13.88 15.86
N ALA A 246 -1.61 -12.97 15.08
CA ALA A 246 -2.26 -13.30 13.80
C ALA A 246 -1.27 -13.39 12.63
N PHE A 247 -0.28 -12.49 12.59
CA PHE A 247 0.63 -12.36 11.45
C PHE A 247 1.99 -13.03 11.66
N GLY A 248 2.38 -13.30 12.91
CA GLY A 248 3.68 -13.85 13.31
C GLY A 248 4.55 -12.84 14.05
N SER A 249 5.60 -13.32 14.73
CA SER A 249 6.49 -12.49 15.56
C SER A 249 7.14 -11.33 14.79
N ASN A 250 7.42 -10.23 15.49
CA ASN A 250 8.11 -9.04 14.97
C ASN A 250 7.33 -8.29 13.86
N THR A 251 6.00 -8.40 13.85
CA THR A 251 5.14 -7.77 12.84
C THR A 251 4.44 -6.50 13.31
N ARG A 252 4.56 -6.14 14.60
CA ARG A 252 3.82 -5.01 15.21
C ARG A 252 4.01 -3.67 14.51
N SER A 253 5.18 -3.43 13.92
CA SER A 253 5.49 -2.18 13.19
C SER A 253 4.75 -2.05 11.86
N ALA A 254 4.22 -3.15 11.32
CA ALA A 254 3.45 -3.14 10.08
C ALA A 254 2.02 -2.61 10.25
N VAL A 255 1.56 -2.38 11.49
CA VAL A 255 0.20 -1.90 11.76
C VAL A 255 0.19 -0.56 12.51
N SER A 256 -0.58 0.37 11.98
CA SER A 256 -0.98 1.61 12.64
C SER A 256 -2.41 1.48 13.15
N LEU A 257 -2.56 1.38 14.47
CA LEU A 257 -3.86 1.33 15.13
C LEU A 257 -4.45 2.74 15.26
N LYS A 258 -5.62 2.97 14.67
CA LYS A 258 -6.32 4.25 14.69
C LYS A 258 -7.48 4.21 15.68
N CYS A 259 -7.56 5.28 16.46
CA CYS A 259 -8.65 5.53 17.38
C CYS A 259 -9.18 6.95 17.20
N THR A 260 -10.48 7.10 17.39
CA THR A 260 -11.18 8.40 17.45
C THR A 260 -11.69 8.62 18.85
N LYS A 261 -11.42 9.80 19.42
CA LYS A 261 -11.89 10.17 20.76
C LYS A 261 -13.18 10.99 20.65
N THR A 262 -14.28 10.46 21.15
CA THR A 262 -15.56 11.17 21.25
C THR A 262 -16.15 11.01 22.65
N ASN A 263 -16.73 12.08 23.19
CA ASN A 263 -17.31 12.10 24.55
C ASN A 263 -16.40 11.52 25.65
N GLY A 264 -15.08 11.74 25.52
CA GLY A 264 -14.08 11.25 26.47
C GLY A 264 -13.63 9.80 26.27
N VAL A 265 -14.26 9.03 25.38
CA VAL A 265 -13.94 7.62 25.09
C VAL A 265 -13.13 7.53 23.81
N SER A 266 -12.05 6.74 23.83
CA SER A 266 -11.21 6.48 22.65
C SER A 266 -11.65 5.18 21.98
N TYR A 267 -12.41 5.28 20.89
CA TYR A 267 -12.90 4.13 20.13
C TYR A 267 -11.82 3.64 19.18
N PHE A 268 -11.56 2.33 19.14
CA PHE A 268 -10.79 1.73 18.05
C PHE A 268 -11.61 1.81 16.76
N THR A 269 -11.06 2.45 15.73
CA THR A 269 -11.76 2.71 14.48
C THR A 269 -11.12 1.99 13.30
N GLU A 270 -9.79 1.90 13.22
CA GLU A 270 -9.14 1.28 12.06
C GLU A 270 -7.80 0.61 12.41
N ALA A 271 -7.42 -0.38 11.60
CA ALA A 271 -6.07 -0.88 11.48
C ALA A 271 -5.54 -0.58 10.08
N TRP A 272 -4.50 0.23 9.98
CA TRP A 272 -3.79 0.48 8.72
C TRP A 272 -2.57 -0.44 8.64
N ILE A 273 -2.56 -1.35 7.67
CA ILE A 273 -1.59 -2.44 7.59
C ILE A 273 -0.74 -2.27 6.34
N ALA A 274 0.58 -2.16 6.50
CA ALA A 274 1.52 -2.02 5.39
C ALA A 274 1.86 -3.40 4.79
N VAL A 275 1.55 -3.57 3.50
CA VAL A 275 1.64 -4.84 2.76
C VAL A 275 2.52 -4.66 1.53
N LYS A 276 3.45 -5.59 1.31
CA LYS A 276 4.33 -5.58 0.15
C LYS A 276 3.51 -5.78 -1.13
N THR A 277 3.79 -4.97 -2.15
CA THR A 277 3.14 -5.05 -3.46
C THR A 277 3.28 -6.43 -4.11
N SER A 278 4.42 -7.09 -3.91
CA SER A 278 4.75 -8.42 -4.44
C SER A 278 4.15 -9.60 -3.66
N ALA A 279 3.45 -9.35 -2.55
CA ALA A 279 3.05 -10.38 -1.60
C ALA A 279 1.58 -10.29 -1.16
N THR A 280 0.72 -9.57 -1.89
CA THR A 280 -0.71 -9.42 -1.56
C THR A 280 -1.46 -10.77 -1.53
N THR A 281 -1.02 -11.75 -2.30
CA THR A 281 -1.55 -13.12 -2.30
C THR A 281 -1.14 -13.92 -1.05
N GLN A 282 -0.05 -13.53 -0.38
CA GLN A 282 0.46 -14.19 0.84
C GLN A 282 -0.10 -13.56 2.12
N PHE A 283 -0.84 -12.46 2.03
CA PHE A 283 -1.57 -11.88 3.15
C PHE A 283 -2.56 -12.92 3.72
N PRO A 284 -2.67 -13.12 5.05
CA PRO A 284 -2.12 -12.35 6.16
C PRO A 284 -0.87 -12.99 6.83
N SER A 285 0.13 -13.43 6.06
CA SER A 285 1.39 -13.95 6.63
C SER A 285 2.39 -12.83 6.96
N ALA A 286 3.32 -13.06 7.88
CA ALA A 286 4.45 -12.16 8.16
C ALA A 286 5.23 -11.78 6.89
N ALA A 287 5.40 -12.73 5.95
CA ALA A 287 6.12 -12.49 4.70
C ALA A 287 5.48 -11.39 3.84
N SER A 288 4.15 -11.23 3.95
CA SER A 288 3.40 -10.21 3.20
C SER A 288 3.56 -8.79 3.73
N LEU A 289 4.05 -8.62 4.97
CA LEU A 289 4.06 -7.33 5.65
C LEU A 289 5.34 -6.54 5.39
N VAL A 290 5.20 -5.21 5.46
CA VAL A 290 6.29 -4.24 5.52
C VAL A 290 6.49 -3.85 6.98
N THR A 291 7.61 -4.25 7.58
CA THR A 291 7.88 -4.08 9.03
C THR A 291 8.87 -2.97 9.35
N ASP A 292 9.43 -2.33 8.34
CA ASP A 292 10.29 -1.15 8.40
C ASP A 292 9.54 0.16 8.07
N GLY A 293 8.24 0.05 7.78
CA GLY A 293 7.36 1.20 7.63
C GLY A 293 7.24 1.96 8.95
N ASN A 294 7.65 3.22 8.96
CA ASN A 294 7.53 4.12 10.11
C ASN A 294 6.07 4.57 10.32
N THR A 295 5.16 3.62 10.54
CA THR A 295 3.73 3.91 10.61
C THR A 295 3.33 4.28 12.04
N GLN A 296 2.63 5.41 12.22
CA GLN A 296 2.18 5.90 13.53
C GLN A 296 0.66 5.74 13.70
N GLY A 297 0.26 5.12 14.81
CA GLY A 297 -1.14 5.00 15.24
C GLY A 297 -1.60 6.14 16.14
N THR A 298 -2.91 6.40 16.17
CA THR A 298 -3.52 7.42 17.06
C THR A 298 -4.07 6.83 18.36
N CYS A 299 -4.13 5.50 18.49
CA CYS A 299 -4.64 4.87 19.71
C CYS A 299 -3.76 5.19 20.93
N PRO A 300 -4.37 5.58 22.07
CA PRO A 300 -3.66 5.81 23.33
C PRO A 300 -3.10 4.50 23.89
N THR A 301 -2.12 4.58 24.81
CA THR A 301 -1.52 3.41 25.44
C THR A 301 -2.53 2.51 26.16
N SER A 302 -3.53 3.11 26.80
CA SER A 302 -4.62 2.44 27.52
C SER A 302 -5.96 3.13 27.25
N GLY A 303 -7.06 2.47 27.62
CA GLY A 303 -8.39 3.05 27.47
C GLY A 303 -8.97 2.98 26.07
N VAL A 304 -8.54 2.01 25.25
CA VAL A 304 -9.07 1.80 23.90
C VAL A 304 -10.35 0.98 23.99
N TYR A 305 -11.47 1.56 23.60
CA TYR A 305 -12.78 0.90 23.62
C TYR A 305 -13.05 0.21 22.28
N ILE A 306 -13.41 -1.07 22.33
CA ILE A 306 -13.86 -1.83 21.15
C ILE A 306 -15.38 -1.75 21.13
N ALA A 307 -15.95 -0.94 20.25
CA ALA A 307 -17.40 -0.82 20.12
C ALA A 307 -18.07 -2.12 19.63
N LYS A 308 -19.38 -2.25 19.85
CA LYS A 308 -20.21 -3.40 19.49
C LYS A 308 -21.44 -2.95 18.72
#